data_AF-A0A1I1KFI2-F1
#
_entry.id   AF-A0A1I1KFI2-F1
#
_cell.length_a   1.000
_cell.length_b   1.000
_cell.length_c   1.000
_cell.angle_alpha   90.00
_cell.angle_beta   90.00
_cell.angle_gamma   90.00
#
_symmetry.space_group_name_H-M   'P 1'
#
loop_
_entity.id
_entity.type
_entity.pdbx_description
1 polymer ?
#
loop_
_entity_poly.entity_id
_entity_poly.type
_entity_poly.pdbx_seq_one_letter_code
_entity_poly.pdbx_strand_id
1 'polypeptide(L)'
;MPINHDDIEPELSNAQEAFRRGGQTPEEGLDVSSADLVQLRKACRLLSGAERLLEDGYYTLTIEAAFTSIERTLLFWLITEGHHDPSQPPQSHTTAINRSAEVGFITDEVATELEDLWNENRAHTYYQDGMATDDRADTMVALADEIHSQIINLVGQSHECICE
;
A
#
# COMPACT_ATOMS: atom_id res chain seq x y z
N MET A 1 26.00 -14.71 -16.81
CA MET A 1 25.09 -15.05 -17.92
C MET A 1 23.74 -14.43 -17.60
N PRO A 2 23.05 -13.81 -18.57
CA PRO A 2 21.67 -13.38 -18.36
C PRO A 2 20.75 -14.60 -18.20
N ILE A 3 19.67 -14.43 -17.45
CA ILE A 3 18.52 -15.35 -17.45
C ILE A 3 17.81 -15.15 -18.81
N ASN A 4 17.52 -16.23 -19.52
CA ASN A 4 16.77 -16.23 -20.76
C ASN A 4 15.30 -16.58 -20.52
N HIS A 5 14.46 -16.29 -21.49
CA HIS A 5 13.02 -16.59 -21.43
C HIS A 5 12.76 -18.07 -21.09
N ASP A 6 13.47 -18.98 -21.76
CA ASP A 6 13.29 -20.43 -21.58
C ASP A 6 13.67 -20.93 -20.18
N ASP A 7 14.43 -20.14 -19.41
CA ASP A 7 14.79 -20.48 -18.03
C ASP A 7 13.61 -20.30 -17.06
N ILE A 8 12.57 -19.55 -17.45
CA ILE A 8 11.42 -19.18 -16.59
C ILE A 8 10.05 -19.27 -17.27
N GLU A 9 9.98 -19.67 -18.54
CA GLU A 9 8.76 -19.62 -19.37
C GLU A 9 7.54 -20.29 -18.70
N PRO A 10 7.66 -21.51 -18.12
CA PRO A 10 6.49 -22.18 -17.57
C PRO A 10 5.90 -21.39 -16.40
N GLU A 11 6.73 -20.94 -15.47
CA GLU A 11 6.31 -20.18 -14.30
C GLU A 11 5.79 -18.78 -14.68
N LEU A 12 6.46 -18.10 -15.62
CA LEU A 12 6.03 -16.79 -16.11
C LEU A 12 4.66 -16.88 -16.79
N SER A 13 4.47 -17.87 -17.67
CA SER A 13 3.22 -18.11 -18.39
C SER A 13 2.07 -18.45 -17.42
N ASN A 14 2.33 -19.33 -16.44
CA ASN A 14 1.36 -19.67 -15.41
C ASN A 14 0.95 -18.47 -14.56
N ALA A 15 1.91 -17.61 -14.16
CA ALA A 15 1.62 -16.39 -13.42
C ALA A 15 0.77 -15.42 -14.24
N GLN A 16 1.12 -15.19 -15.51
CA GLN A 16 0.35 -14.33 -16.41
C GLN A 16 -1.08 -14.82 -16.62
N GLU A 17 -1.28 -16.12 -16.81
CA GLU A 17 -2.61 -16.69 -16.98
C GLU A 17 -3.44 -16.58 -15.70
N ALA A 18 -2.81 -16.74 -14.52
CA ALA A 18 -3.47 -16.54 -13.24
C ALA A 18 -3.98 -15.10 -13.05
N PHE A 19 -3.30 -14.08 -13.59
CA PHE A 19 -3.76 -12.69 -13.56
C PHE A 19 -4.89 -12.38 -14.55
N ARG A 20 -5.03 -13.15 -15.65
CA ARG A 20 -6.04 -12.90 -16.69
C ARG A 20 -7.39 -13.54 -16.40
N ARG A 21 -7.39 -14.75 -15.83
CA ARG A 21 -8.62 -15.49 -15.55
C ARG A 21 -9.28 -14.98 -14.26
N GLY A 22 -10.61 -14.97 -14.22
CA GLY A 22 -11.41 -14.70 -13.02
C GLY A 22 -11.97 -15.97 -12.37
N GLY A 23 -12.64 -15.84 -11.22
CA GLY A 23 -13.31 -16.94 -10.52
C GLY A 23 -12.45 -17.69 -9.49
N GLN A 24 -11.25 -17.20 -9.18
CA GLN A 24 -10.43 -17.67 -8.07
C GLN A 24 -10.99 -17.21 -6.72
N THR A 25 -10.55 -17.85 -5.64
CA THR A 25 -10.84 -17.41 -4.27
C THR A 25 -10.14 -16.08 -3.99
N PRO A 26 -10.88 -14.99 -3.70
CA PRO A 26 -10.27 -13.73 -3.31
C PRO A 26 -9.66 -13.83 -1.91
N GLU A 27 -8.72 -12.93 -1.62
CA GLU A 27 -8.28 -12.73 -0.24
C GLU A 27 -9.47 -12.33 0.66
N GLU A 28 -9.47 -12.83 1.88
CA GLU A 28 -10.50 -12.54 2.88
C GLU A 28 -10.68 -11.02 3.06
N GLY A 29 -11.94 -10.56 3.02
CA GLY A 29 -12.29 -9.16 3.17
C GLY A 29 -12.20 -8.31 1.89
N LEU A 30 -11.67 -8.83 0.77
CA LEU A 30 -11.56 -8.06 -0.48
C LEU A 30 -12.75 -8.21 -1.44
N ASP A 31 -13.67 -9.13 -1.18
CA ASP A 31 -14.89 -9.31 -1.99
C ASP A 31 -15.96 -8.27 -1.58
N VAL A 32 -15.88 -7.08 -2.20
CA VAL A 32 -16.73 -5.92 -1.91
C VAL A 32 -17.28 -5.28 -3.18
N SER A 33 -18.31 -4.45 -3.03
CA SER A 33 -19.14 -3.98 -4.16
C SER A 33 -18.54 -2.85 -5.00
N SER A 34 -17.47 -2.20 -4.56
CA SER A 34 -16.95 -1.00 -5.24
C SER A 34 -15.43 -0.85 -5.12
N ALA A 35 -14.84 -0.11 -6.05
CA ALA A 35 -13.39 -0.01 -6.21
C ALA A 35 -12.69 0.76 -5.08
N ASP A 36 -13.36 1.76 -4.52
CA ASP A 36 -12.97 2.47 -3.29
C ASP A 36 -12.89 1.49 -2.12
N LEU A 37 -13.96 0.71 -1.87
CA LEU A 37 -13.97 -0.28 -0.80
C LEU A 37 -12.86 -1.33 -0.99
N VAL A 38 -12.55 -1.72 -2.24
CA VAL A 38 -11.38 -2.60 -2.49
C VAL A 38 -10.08 -1.96 -2.00
N GLN A 39 -9.88 -0.65 -2.18
CA GLN A 39 -8.67 0.02 -1.67
C GLN A 39 -8.65 0.08 -0.14
N LEU A 40 -9.80 0.38 0.48
CA LEU A 40 -9.94 0.38 1.95
C LEU A 40 -9.58 -1.00 2.52
N ARG A 41 -10.21 -2.06 2.01
CA ARG A 41 -9.99 -3.42 2.50
C ARG A 41 -8.54 -3.86 2.26
N LYS A 42 -7.93 -3.49 1.13
CA LYS A 42 -6.50 -3.72 0.88
C LYS A 42 -5.62 -3.01 1.91
N ALA A 43 -5.91 -1.76 2.26
CA ALA A 43 -5.17 -1.05 3.31
C ALA A 43 -5.24 -1.80 4.64
N CYS A 44 -6.42 -2.27 5.05
CA CYS A 44 -6.57 -3.06 6.28
C CYS A 44 -5.79 -4.38 6.23
N ARG A 45 -5.84 -5.10 5.10
CA ARG A 45 -5.10 -6.35 4.91
C ARG A 45 -3.59 -6.15 4.92
N LEU A 46 -3.12 -5.03 4.37
CA LEU A 46 -1.71 -4.64 4.42
C LEU A 46 -1.25 -4.31 5.84
N LEU A 47 -2.04 -3.58 6.63
CA LEU A 47 -1.73 -3.32 8.05
C LEU A 47 -1.67 -4.62 8.86
N SER A 48 -2.70 -5.46 8.77
CA SER A 48 -2.72 -6.75 9.46
C SER A 48 -1.56 -7.67 9.04
N GLY A 49 -1.18 -7.62 7.76
CA GLY A 49 0.01 -8.32 7.27
C GLY A 49 1.31 -7.73 7.83
N ALA A 50 1.43 -6.39 7.87
CA ALA A 50 2.60 -5.69 8.37
C ALA A 50 2.84 -5.98 9.86
N GLU A 51 1.80 -6.03 10.68
CA GLU A 51 1.86 -6.38 12.11
C GLU A 51 2.39 -7.80 12.31
N ARG A 52 1.85 -8.79 11.58
CA ARG A 52 2.35 -10.17 11.65
C ARG A 52 3.80 -10.29 11.22
N LEU A 53 4.17 -9.58 10.14
CA LEU A 53 5.55 -9.55 9.65
C LEU A 53 6.48 -8.85 10.65
N LEU A 54 6.00 -7.85 11.37
CA LEU A 54 6.76 -7.15 12.41
C LEU A 54 7.08 -8.10 13.56
N GLU A 55 6.10 -8.86 14.04
CA GLU A 55 6.27 -9.87 15.10
C GLU A 55 7.28 -10.96 14.70
N ASP A 56 7.27 -11.36 13.42
CA ASP A 56 8.16 -12.38 12.88
C ASP A 56 9.56 -11.84 12.45
N GLY A 57 9.81 -10.54 12.57
CA GLY A 57 11.10 -9.92 12.27
C GLY A 57 11.37 -9.63 10.78
N TYR A 58 10.34 -9.64 9.92
CA TYR A 58 10.45 -9.36 8.49
C TYR A 58 10.38 -7.84 8.18
N TYR A 59 11.25 -7.05 8.82
CA TYR A 59 11.16 -5.59 8.84
C TYR A 59 11.12 -4.91 7.47
N THR A 60 11.84 -5.40 6.46
CA THR A 60 11.76 -4.84 5.10
C THR A 60 10.35 -4.98 4.51
N LEU A 61 9.74 -6.16 4.66
CA LEU A 61 8.39 -6.40 4.16
C LEU A 61 7.35 -5.63 4.97
N THR A 62 7.55 -5.49 6.29
CA THR A 62 6.72 -4.65 7.15
C THR A 62 6.69 -3.20 6.66
N ILE A 63 7.85 -2.61 6.38
CA ILE A 63 7.97 -1.24 5.88
C ILE A 63 7.28 -1.08 4.51
N GLU A 64 7.50 -2.01 3.58
CA GLU A 64 6.84 -1.99 2.26
C GLU A 64 5.32 -2.10 2.36
N ALA A 65 4.82 -2.98 3.24
CA ALA A 65 3.40 -3.15 3.50
C ALA A 65 2.78 -1.88 4.12
N ALA A 66 3.47 -1.25 5.08
CA ALA A 66 3.04 -0.01 5.71
C ALA A 66 2.91 1.15 4.71
N PHE A 67 3.93 1.38 3.87
CA PHE A 67 3.83 2.38 2.79
C PHE A 67 2.69 2.09 1.82
N THR A 68 2.54 0.83 1.41
CA THR A 68 1.47 0.44 0.50
C THR A 68 0.10 0.65 1.16
N SER A 69 -0.03 0.45 2.47
CA SER A 69 -1.28 0.73 3.20
C SER A 69 -1.63 2.22 3.18
N ILE A 70 -0.65 3.10 3.41
CA ILE A 70 -0.84 4.56 3.28
C ILE A 70 -1.33 4.92 1.87
N GLU A 71 -0.69 4.38 0.82
CA GLU A 71 -1.10 4.61 -0.57
C GLU A 71 -2.55 4.16 -0.82
N ARG A 72 -2.93 2.97 -0.34
CA ARG A 72 -4.28 2.42 -0.52
C ARG A 72 -5.33 3.22 0.26
N THR A 73 -5.00 3.71 1.45
CA THR A 73 -5.88 4.57 2.25
C THR A 73 -6.15 5.90 1.54
N LEU A 74 -5.11 6.54 0.99
CA LEU A 74 -5.27 7.78 0.21
C LEU A 74 -6.07 7.54 -1.08
N LEU A 75 -5.83 6.44 -1.78
CA LEU A 75 -6.61 6.09 -2.99
C LEU A 75 -8.06 5.79 -2.68
N PHE A 76 -8.35 5.13 -1.56
CA PHE A 76 -9.71 4.94 -1.08
C PHE A 76 -10.44 6.29 -0.99
N TRP A 77 -9.84 7.27 -0.29
CA TRP A 77 -10.42 8.60 -0.17
C TRP A 77 -10.58 9.29 -1.53
N LEU A 78 -9.53 9.27 -2.36
CA LEU A 78 -9.54 9.89 -3.69
C LEU A 78 -10.63 9.32 -4.61
N ILE A 79 -10.88 8.01 -4.58
CA ILE A 79 -11.93 7.38 -5.40
C ILE A 79 -13.30 7.70 -4.81
N THR A 80 -13.45 7.65 -3.48
CA THR A 80 -14.70 7.96 -2.76
C THR A 80 -15.20 9.37 -3.10
N GLU A 81 -14.29 10.34 -3.12
CA GLU A 81 -14.61 11.75 -3.41
C GLU A 81 -14.58 12.10 -4.91
N GLY A 82 -14.37 11.11 -5.79
CA GLY A 82 -14.38 11.31 -7.25
C GLY A 82 -13.16 12.07 -7.79
N HIS A 83 -12.06 12.10 -7.05
CA HIS A 83 -10.79 12.73 -7.44
C HIS A 83 -9.83 11.81 -8.20
N HIS A 84 -10.17 10.52 -8.31
CA HIS A 84 -9.41 9.52 -9.06
C HIS A 84 -10.32 8.50 -9.75
N ASP A 85 -10.02 8.19 -11.01
CA ASP A 85 -10.72 7.15 -11.77
C ASP A 85 -10.11 5.77 -11.44
N PRO A 86 -10.87 4.82 -10.87
CA PRO A 86 -10.35 3.51 -10.51
C PRO A 86 -9.86 2.67 -11.71
N SER A 87 -10.20 3.05 -12.94
CA SER A 87 -9.65 2.43 -14.16
C SER A 87 -8.24 2.89 -14.52
N GLN A 88 -7.72 3.94 -13.86
CA GLN A 88 -6.41 4.52 -14.09
C GLN A 88 -5.48 4.21 -12.90
N PRO A 89 -4.85 3.02 -12.85
CA PRO A 89 -4.04 2.65 -11.72
C PRO A 89 -2.88 3.62 -11.49
N PRO A 90 -2.47 3.85 -10.22
CA PRO A 90 -1.27 4.61 -9.87
C PRO A 90 -0.04 4.12 -10.64
N GLN A 91 0.81 5.06 -11.10
CA GLN A 91 2.04 4.73 -11.82
C GLN A 91 3.27 4.63 -10.89
N SER A 92 3.16 5.15 -9.67
CA SER A 92 4.18 5.12 -8.63
C SER A 92 3.55 5.08 -7.23
N HIS A 93 4.34 4.69 -6.24
CA HIS A 93 3.95 4.74 -4.83
C HIS A 93 3.60 6.14 -4.32
N THR A 94 4.11 7.19 -4.97
CA THR A 94 3.82 8.58 -4.60
C THR A 94 2.64 9.19 -5.35
N THR A 95 2.06 8.48 -6.33
CA THR A 95 0.96 9.01 -7.14
C THR A 95 -0.25 9.40 -6.27
N ALA A 96 -0.61 8.55 -5.29
CA ALA A 96 -1.72 8.81 -4.38
C ALA A 96 -1.45 10.00 -3.44
N ILE A 97 -0.21 10.13 -2.97
CA ILE A 97 0.25 11.23 -2.11
C ILE A 97 0.14 12.55 -2.86
N ASN A 98 0.78 12.65 -4.03
CA ASN A 98 0.76 13.86 -4.86
C ASN A 98 -0.65 14.26 -5.24
N ARG A 99 -1.47 13.28 -5.66
CA ARG A 99 -2.85 13.56 -6.03
C ARG A 99 -3.68 14.07 -4.85
N SER A 100 -3.44 13.56 -3.65
CA SER A 100 -4.10 14.03 -2.42
C SER A 100 -3.70 15.47 -2.08
N ALA A 101 -2.45 15.86 -2.32
CA ALA A 101 -2.00 17.24 -2.17
C ALA A 101 -2.61 18.18 -3.21
N GLU A 102 -2.62 17.76 -4.49
CA GLU A 102 -3.18 18.54 -5.60
C GLU A 102 -4.65 18.93 -5.39
N VAL A 103 -5.44 18.05 -4.75
CA VAL A 103 -6.86 18.30 -4.44
C VAL A 103 -7.08 18.90 -3.06
N GLY A 104 -6.00 19.20 -2.32
CA GLY A 104 -6.04 19.88 -1.03
C GLY A 104 -6.48 19.02 0.15
N PHE A 105 -6.41 17.69 0.03
CA PHE A 105 -6.75 16.78 1.12
C PHE A 105 -5.66 16.72 2.18
N ILE A 106 -4.40 16.60 1.73
CA ILE A 106 -3.22 16.76 2.56
C ILE A 106 -2.48 18.03 2.14
N THR A 107 -1.68 18.59 3.03
CA THR A 107 -0.86 19.76 2.69
C THR A 107 0.32 19.36 1.82
N ASP A 108 0.85 20.31 1.03
CA ASP A 108 2.08 20.11 0.26
C ASP A 108 3.27 19.71 1.17
N GLU A 109 3.28 20.20 2.42
CA GLU A 109 4.27 19.84 3.45
C GLU A 109 4.20 18.35 3.79
N VAL A 110 3.01 17.85 4.15
CA VAL A 110 2.81 16.41 4.46
C VAL A 110 3.16 15.54 3.24
N ALA A 111 2.77 15.97 2.05
CA ALA A 111 3.09 15.25 0.83
C ALA A 111 4.60 15.16 0.60
N THR A 112 5.31 16.27 0.74
CA THR A 112 6.78 16.34 0.60
C THR A 112 7.46 15.43 1.63
N GLU A 113 7.04 15.48 2.90
CA GLU A 113 7.63 14.64 3.96
C GLU A 113 7.40 13.13 3.71
N LEU A 114 6.21 12.74 3.25
CA LEU A 114 5.93 11.33 2.90
C LEU A 114 6.73 10.87 1.66
N GLU A 115 6.91 11.74 0.67
CA GLU A 115 7.74 11.44 -0.49
C GLU A 115 9.22 11.30 -0.11
N ASP A 116 9.74 12.21 0.70
CA ASP A 116 11.11 12.17 1.20
C ASP A 116 11.35 10.90 2.03
N LEU A 117 10.42 10.55 2.92
CA LEU A 117 10.48 9.30 3.69
C LEU A 117 10.51 8.06 2.79
N TRP A 118 9.70 8.02 1.73
CA TRP A 118 9.74 6.94 0.73
C TRP A 118 11.08 6.89 -0.03
N ASN A 119 11.58 8.05 -0.45
CA ASN A 119 12.85 8.16 -1.16
C ASN A 119 14.03 7.77 -0.28
N GLU A 120 14.03 8.14 1.00
CA GLU A 120 15.01 7.76 1.99
C GLU A 120 15.01 6.24 2.18
N ASN A 121 13.86 5.62 2.40
CA ASN A 121 13.75 4.16 2.49
C ASN A 121 14.32 3.46 1.24
N ARG A 122 14.01 3.96 0.04
CA ARG A 122 14.52 3.41 -1.22
C ARG A 122 16.01 3.69 -1.45
N ALA A 123 16.54 4.83 -1.02
CA ALA A 123 17.93 5.21 -1.24
C ALA A 123 18.87 4.54 -0.23
N HIS A 124 18.44 4.45 1.02
CA HIS A 124 19.25 3.92 2.10
C HIS A 124 19.38 2.40 2.04
N THR A 125 18.41 1.67 1.49
CA THR A 125 18.52 0.20 1.29
C THR A 125 19.73 -0.22 0.42
N TYR A 126 20.36 0.69 -0.33
CA TYR A 126 21.61 0.45 -1.07
C TYR A 126 22.89 0.55 -0.20
N TYR A 127 22.81 1.08 1.02
CA TYR A 127 23.92 1.25 1.96
C TYR A 127 23.67 0.45 3.24
N GLN A 128 24.73 -0.04 3.90
CA GLN A 128 24.60 -0.86 5.11
C GLN A 128 23.83 -0.16 6.25
N ASP A 129 23.86 1.18 6.32
CA ASP A 129 23.16 1.95 7.36
C ASP A 129 21.64 2.12 7.08
N GLY A 130 21.16 1.67 5.92
CA GLY A 130 19.76 1.68 5.54
C GLY A 130 19.02 0.36 5.68
N MET A 131 19.62 -0.61 6.36
CA MET A 131 18.94 -1.87 6.65
C MET A 131 17.65 -1.62 7.44
N ALA A 132 16.60 -2.38 7.12
CA ALA A 132 15.37 -2.35 7.91
C ALA A 132 15.67 -2.84 9.33
N THR A 133 15.14 -2.12 10.32
CA THR A 133 15.27 -2.45 11.75
C THR A 133 13.88 -2.60 12.35
N ASP A 134 13.83 -3.17 13.56
CA ASP A 134 12.63 -3.23 14.38
C ASP A 134 12.03 -1.84 14.58
N ASP A 135 12.83 -0.87 15.02
CA ASP A 135 12.40 0.51 15.29
C ASP A 135 11.84 1.20 14.04
N ARG A 136 12.48 1.02 12.87
CA ARG A 136 12.00 1.58 11.59
C ARG A 136 10.70 0.93 11.15
N ALA A 137 10.56 -0.38 11.35
CA ALA A 137 9.35 -1.11 10.98
C ALA A 137 8.18 -0.77 11.89
N ASP A 138 8.39 -0.73 13.20
CA ASP A 138 7.40 -0.36 14.21
C ASP A 138 6.87 1.07 13.99
N THR A 139 7.78 2.03 13.80
CA THR A 139 7.40 3.42 13.52
C THR A 139 6.64 3.59 12.19
N MET A 140 6.99 2.83 11.16
CA MET A 140 6.26 2.84 9.90
C MET A 140 4.85 2.24 10.02
N VAL A 141 4.68 1.16 10.80
CA VAL A 141 3.36 0.59 11.09
C VAL A 141 2.51 1.60 11.86
N ALA A 142 3.07 2.24 12.89
CA ALA A 142 2.37 3.26 13.67
C ALA A 142 1.94 4.46 12.81
N LEU A 143 2.80 4.94 11.91
CA LEU A 143 2.43 6.01 10.97
C LEU A 143 1.30 5.59 10.03
N ALA A 144 1.38 4.38 9.48
CA ALA A 144 0.36 3.87 8.57
C ALA A 144 -0.99 3.69 9.26
N ASP A 145 -1.00 3.19 10.50
CA ASP A 145 -2.20 3.04 11.32
C ASP A 145 -2.83 4.41 11.67
N GLU A 146 -2.03 5.39 12.10
CA GLU A 146 -2.52 6.72 12.44
C GLU A 146 -3.16 7.42 11.22
N ILE A 147 -2.48 7.39 10.06
CA ILE A 147 -3.04 7.96 8.82
C ILE A 147 -4.33 7.22 8.42
N HIS A 148 -4.32 5.89 8.48
CA HIS A 148 -5.48 5.06 8.17
C HIS A 148 -6.67 5.44 9.05
N SER A 149 -6.49 5.36 10.36
CA SER A 149 -7.51 5.65 11.36
C SER A 149 -8.05 7.08 11.23
N GLN A 150 -7.21 8.09 11.03
CA GLN A 150 -7.67 9.47 10.84
C GLN A 150 -8.56 9.62 9.61
N ILE A 151 -8.14 9.07 8.46
CA ILE A 151 -8.89 9.19 7.20
C ILE A 151 -10.24 8.47 7.29
N ILE A 152 -10.27 7.23 7.81
CA ILE A 152 -11.50 6.45 7.93
C ILE A 152 -12.51 7.12 8.88
N ASN A 153 -12.01 7.68 9.99
CA ASN A 153 -12.86 8.44 10.91
C ASN A 153 -13.39 9.72 10.28
N LEU A 154 -12.57 10.44 9.50
CA LEU A 154 -12.98 11.66 8.81
C LEU A 154 -14.10 11.41 7.79
N VAL A 155 -14.01 10.33 7.01
CA VAL A 155 -15.05 9.99 6.01
C VAL A 155 -16.27 9.27 6.58
N GLY A 156 -16.23 8.87 7.86
CA GLY A 156 -17.33 8.16 8.52
C GLY A 156 -17.53 6.71 8.02
N GLN A 157 -16.47 6.07 7.52
CA GLN A 157 -16.52 4.73 6.93
C GLN A 157 -15.93 3.64 7.84
N SER A 158 -15.87 3.88 9.16
CA SER A 158 -15.31 2.93 10.12
C SER A 158 -16.01 1.57 10.15
N HIS A 159 -17.28 1.51 9.72
CA HIS A 159 -18.04 0.25 9.61
C HIS A 159 -17.58 -0.64 8.44
N GLU A 160 -16.88 -0.07 7.46
CA GLU A 160 -16.26 -0.78 6.34
C GLU A 160 -14.79 -1.15 6.63
N CYS A 161 -14.22 -0.66 7.73
CA CYS A 161 -12.87 -1.04 8.15
C CYS A 161 -12.88 -2.45 8.79
N ILE A 162 -11.79 -3.22 8.59
CA ILE A 162 -11.56 -4.53 9.23
C ILE A 162 -10.22 -4.60 9.98
N CYS A 163 -9.60 -3.46 10.26
CA CYS A 163 -8.52 -3.42 11.26
C CYS A 163 -9.10 -3.75 12.65
N GLU A 164 -8.29 -4.39 13.51
CA GLU A 164 -8.66 -4.77 14.88
C GLU A 164 -8.33 -3.68 15.90
#